data_AF-A0A0F9JL19-F1
#
_entry.id   AF-A0A0F9JL19-F1
#
_cell.length_a   1.000
_cell.length_b   1.000
_cell.length_c   1.000
_cell.angle_alpha   90.00
_cell.angle_beta   90.00
_cell.angle_gamma   90.00
#
_symmetry.space_group_name_H-M   'P 1'
#
loop_
_entity.id
_entity.type
_entity.pdbx_description
1 polymer ?
#
loop_
_entity_poly.entity_id
_entity_poly.type
_entity_poly.pdbx_seq_one_letter_code
_entity_poly.pdbx_strand_id
1 'polypeptide(L)'
;IRENRDDVRPVKIDSAEKSTYVQELLQNLFKMIESMHKSGRIDGATAKNNLKYVLFLVHKTHADLHVFQARDHIRQNQIRKAIHSYHMASTEMGKSRDNPLAMKAVKSFRTRIKELEAVNASADGNDSPESQSNMDKQWDNFLHDEEWKKKADYDD
;
A
#
# COMPACT_ATOMS: atom_id res chain seq x y z
N ILE A 1 17.60 -13.64 -27.27
CA ILE A 1 16.16 -13.89 -27.50
C ILE A 1 15.39 -13.21 -26.37
N ARG A 2 14.84 -12.02 -26.61
CA ARG A 2 13.94 -11.36 -25.64
C ARG A 2 12.57 -12.01 -25.85
N GLU A 3 12.21 -12.97 -25.00
CA GLU A 3 10.85 -13.49 -24.99
C GLU A 3 9.91 -12.35 -24.60
N ASN A 4 9.15 -11.90 -25.59
CA ASN A 4 8.06 -10.97 -25.48
C ASN A 4 6.94 -11.61 -24.64
N ARG A 5 7.06 -11.58 -23.31
CA ARG A 5 6.03 -12.02 -22.36
C ARG A 5 5.15 -10.82 -21.94
N ASP A 6 4.82 -9.94 -22.87
CA ASP A 6 4.07 -8.70 -22.61
C ASP A 6 2.54 -8.89 -22.45
N ASP A 7 2.06 -10.15 -22.35
CA ASP A 7 0.64 -10.46 -22.10
C ASP A 7 0.35 -10.93 -20.65
N VAL A 8 1.27 -10.70 -19.72
CA VAL A 8 0.98 -10.93 -18.30
C VAL A 8 0.02 -9.85 -17.82
N ARG A 9 -1.29 -10.15 -17.81
CA ARG A 9 -2.29 -9.31 -17.16
C ARG A 9 -1.82 -9.02 -15.74
N PRO A 10 -1.75 -7.75 -15.30
CA PRO A 10 -1.36 -7.41 -13.95
C PRO A 10 -2.21 -8.18 -12.95
N VAL A 11 -1.56 -8.93 -12.05
CA VAL A 11 -2.25 -9.63 -10.97
C VAL A 11 -2.95 -8.58 -10.12
N LYS A 12 -4.28 -8.64 -10.06
CA LYS A 12 -5.08 -7.72 -9.27
C LYS A 12 -5.12 -8.22 -7.83
N ILE A 13 -4.82 -7.34 -6.87
CA ILE A 13 -5.05 -7.58 -5.45
C ILE A 13 -6.50 -7.23 -5.15
N ASP A 14 -7.35 -8.25 -5.08
CA ASP A 14 -8.80 -8.13 -4.85
C ASP A 14 -9.26 -8.87 -3.58
N SER A 15 -8.31 -9.35 -2.76
CA SER A 15 -8.59 -9.99 -1.49
C SER A 15 -7.39 -9.88 -0.55
N ALA A 16 -7.65 -9.99 0.75
CA ALA A 16 -6.61 -9.99 1.77
C ALA A 16 -5.71 -11.23 1.62
N GLU A 17 -6.29 -12.39 1.33
CA GLU A 17 -5.57 -13.65 1.14
C GLU A 17 -4.57 -13.56 -0.02
N LYS A 18 -4.99 -12.96 -1.15
CA LYS A 18 -4.07 -12.74 -2.28
C LYS A 18 -2.96 -11.76 -1.91
N SER A 19 -3.26 -10.71 -1.16
CA SER A 19 -2.25 -9.77 -0.68
C SER A 19 -1.22 -10.48 0.20
N THR A 20 -1.65 -11.26 1.18
CA THR A 20 -0.79 -12.05 2.07
C THR A 20 0.08 -13.02 1.28
N TYR A 21 -0.52 -13.77 0.36
CA TYR A 21 0.24 -14.73 -0.47
C TYR A 21 1.33 -14.04 -1.30
N VAL A 22 1.01 -12.91 -1.94
CA VAL A 22 2.01 -12.13 -2.70
C VAL A 22 3.11 -11.59 -1.78
N GLN A 23 2.77 -11.15 -0.56
CA GLN A 23 3.76 -10.69 0.41
C GLN A 23 4.72 -11.81 0.83
N GLU A 24 4.22 -13.02 1.07
CA GLU A 24 5.07 -14.18 1.37
C GLU A 24 6.05 -14.49 0.23
N LEU A 25 5.57 -14.44 -1.02
CA LEU A 25 6.43 -14.62 -2.20
C LEU A 25 7.51 -13.53 -2.30
N LEU A 26 7.15 -12.27 -2.04
CA LEU A 26 8.09 -11.14 -2.06
C LEU A 26 9.11 -11.22 -0.92
N GLN A 27 8.71 -11.67 0.26
CA GLN A 27 9.63 -11.94 1.38
C GLN A 27 10.63 -13.06 1.04
N ASN A 28 10.15 -14.13 0.41
CA ASN A 28 11.03 -15.21 -0.04
C ASN A 28 12.01 -14.73 -1.12
N LEU A 29 11.55 -13.90 -2.07
CA LEU A 29 12.41 -13.29 -3.07
C LEU A 29 13.48 -12.38 -2.43
N PHE A 30 13.10 -11.57 -1.44
CA PHE A 30 14.04 -10.73 -0.69
C PHE A 30 15.16 -11.57 -0.07
N LYS A 31 14.81 -12.61 0.69
CA LYS A 31 15.77 -13.54 1.32
C LYS A 31 16.67 -14.23 0.29
N MET A 32 16.12 -14.60 -0.87
CA MET A 32 16.90 -15.20 -1.95
C MET A 32 17.94 -14.22 -2.51
N ILE A 33 17.57 -12.97 -2.78
CA ILE A 33 18.48 -11.93 -3.28
C ILE A 33 19.59 -11.66 -2.24
N GLU A 34 19.25 -11.58 -0.95
CA GLU A 34 20.24 -11.43 0.11
C GLU A 34 21.22 -12.60 0.15
N SER A 35 20.74 -13.84 0.02
CA SER A 35 21.59 -15.02 -0.03
C SER A 35 22.51 -15.03 -1.25
N MET A 36 22.00 -14.62 -2.42
CA MET A 36 22.80 -14.49 -3.65
C MET A 36 23.90 -13.43 -3.51
N HIS A 37 23.61 -12.31 -2.85
CA HIS A 37 24.61 -11.29 -2.56
C HIS A 37 25.67 -11.80 -1.58
N LYS A 38 25.25 -12.40 -0.45
CA LYS A 38 26.16 -12.95 0.56
C LYS A 38 27.07 -14.05 0.01
N SER A 39 26.61 -14.81 -0.98
CA SER A 39 27.40 -15.85 -1.66
C SER A 39 28.24 -15.33 -2.83
N GLY A 40 28.23 -14.02 -3.11
CA GLY A 40 29.00 -13.40 -4.20
C GLY A 40 28.46 -13.71 -5.60
N ARG A 41 27.25 -14.29 -5.72
CA ARG A 41 26.61 -14.59 -7.02
C ARG A 41 26.11 -13.33 -7.74
N ILE A 42 25.87 -12.26 -6.99
CA ILE A 42 25.51 -10.93 -7.51
C ILE A 42 26.32 -9.86 -6.77
N ASP A 43 26.65 -8.78 -7.46
CA ASP A 43 27.34 -7.64 -6.85
C ASP A 43 26.40 -6.80 -5.97
N GLY A 44 27.00 -5.96 -5.11
CA GLY A 44 26.25 -5.14 -4.15
C GLY A 44 25.34 -4.09 -4.81
N ALA A 45 25.69 -3.54 -5.97
CA ALA A 45 24.84 -2.56 -6.65
C ALA A 45 23.59 -3.23 -7.23
N THR A 46 23.77 -4.39 -7.87
CA THR A 46 22.66 -5.22 -8.37
C THR A 46 21.75 -5.68 -7.22
N ALA A 47 22.33 -6.17 -6.13
CA ALA A 47 21.57 -6.58 -4.94
C ALA A 47 20.75 -5.41 -4.37
N LYS A 48 21.37 -4.26 -4.13
CA LYS A 48 20.72 -3.06 -3.60
C LYS A 48 19.56 -2.59 -4.47
N ASN A 49 19.74 -2.54 -5.79
CA ASN A 49 18.68 -2.14 -6.71
C ASN A 49 17.49 -3.10 -6.69
N ASN A 50 17.76 -4.41 -6.69
CA ASN A 50 16.69 -5.42 -6.64
C ASN A 50 15.96 -5.43 -5.29
N LEU A 51 16.68 -5.33 -4.17
CA LEU A 51 16.07 -5.29 -2.82
C LEU A 51 15.18 -4.06 -2.66
N LYS A 52 15.62 -2.89 -3.15
CA LYS A 52 14.78 -1.68 -3.19
C LYS A 52 13.51 -1.88 -4.00
N TYR A 53 13.62 -2.53 -5.16
CA TYR A 53 12.46 -2.80 -6.01
C TYR A 53 11.49 -3.79 -5.35
N VAL A 54 12.00 -4.85 -4.71
CA VAL A 54 11.16 -5.80 -3.95
C VAL A 54 10.43 -5.09 -2.81
N LEU A 55 11.12 -4.22 -2.05
CA LEU A 55 10.49 -3.43 -1.00
C LEU A 55 9.37 -2.54 -1.54
N PHE A 56 9.58 -1.90 -2.69
CA PHE A 56 8.52 -1.16 -3.39
C PHE A 56 7.33 -2.06 -3.77
N LEU A 57 7.56 -3.29 -4.24
CA LEU A 57 6.48 -4.22 -4.57
C LEU A 57 5.68 -4.65 -3.33
N VAL A 58 6.32 -4.77 -2.17
CA VAL A 58 5.63 -5.04 -0.89
C VAL A 58 4.67 -3.89 -0.56
N HIS A 59 5.17 -2.65 -0.55
CA HIS A 59 4.33 -1.47 -0.30
C HIS A 59 3.20 -1.33 -1.33
N LYS A 60 3.50 -1.59 -2.61
CA LYS A 60 2.51 -1.58 -3.68
C LYS A 60 1.40 -2.61 -3.45
N THR A 61 1.74 -3.81 -3.00
CA THR A 61 0.77 -4.88 -2.74
C THR A 61 -0.22 -4.47 -1.65
N HIS A 62 0.27 -3.93 -0.54
CA HIS A 62 -0.58 -3.36 0.51
C HIS A 62 -1.44 -2.18 0.02
N ALA A 63 -0.85 -1.26 -0.73
CA ALA A 63 -1.58 -0.13 -1.30
C ALA A 63 -2.70 -0.59 -2.26
N ASP A 64 -2.44 -1.59 -3.09
CA ASP A 64 -3.43 -2.15 -4.02
C ASP A 64 -4.60 -2.79 -3.27
N LEU A 65 -4.35 -3.49 -2.15
CA LEU A 65 -5.42 -4.01 -1.27
C LEU A 65 -6.28 -2.86 -0.72
N HIS A 66 -5.67 -1.79 -0.23
CA HIS A 66 -6.40 -0.63 0.27
C HIS A 66 -7.21 0.07 -0.82
N VAL A 67 -6.67 0.17 -2.04
CA VAL A 67 -7.42 0.71 -3.20
C VAL A 67 -8.61 -0.19 -3.55
N PHE A 68 -8.46 -1.51 -3.45
CA PHE A 68 -9.55 -2.45 -3.64
C PHE A 68 -10.66 -2.22 -2.60
N GLN A 69 -10.30 -2.14 -1.32
CA GLN A 69 -11.23 -1.83 -0.22
C GLN A 69 -11.92 -0.48 -0.42
N ALA A 70 -11.18 0.56 -0.82
CA ALA A 70 -11.74 1.88 -1.08
C ALA A 70 -12.80 1.84 -2.18
N ARG A 71 -12.54 1.10 -3.26
CA ARG A 71 -13.49 0.90 -4.36
C ARG A 71 -14.73 0.12 -3.93
N ASP A 72 -14.58 -0.82 -2.99
CA ASP A 72 -15.71 -1.55 -2.42
C ASP A 72 -16.57 -0.64 -1.54
N HIS A 73 -15.95 0.15 -0.65
CA HIS A 73 -16.64 1.16 0.15
C HIS A 73 -17.39 2.19 -0.71
N ILE A 74 -16.81 2.65 -1.83
CA ILE A 74 -17.50 3.55 -2.77
C ILE A 74 -18.77 2.88 -3.34
N ARG A 75 -18.69 1.61 -3.76
CA ARG A 75 -19.84 0.86 -4.26
C ARG A 75 -20.94 0.69 -3.20
N GLN A 76 -20.56 0.64 -1.93
CA GLN A 76 -21.48 0.57 -0.79
C GLN A 76 -21.91 1.94 -0.26
N ASN A 77 -21.57 3.04 -0.94
CA ASN A 77 -21.82 4.42 -0.50
C ASN A 77 -21.21 4.80 0.87
N GLN A 78 -20.17 4.09 1.31
CA GLN A 78 -19.45 4.33 2.57
C GLN A 78 -18.25 5.27 2.32
N ILE A 79 -18.53 6.52 1.94
CA ILE A 79 -17.51 7.46 1.42
C ILE A 79 -16.38 7.73 2.42
N ARG A 80 -16.68 7.89 3.71
CA ARG A 80 -15.65 8.12 4.74
C ARG A 80 -14.68 6.93 4.87
N LYS A 81 -15.19 5.70 4.82
CA LYS A 81 -14.34 4.51 4.82
C LYS A 81 -13.49 4.41 3.55
N ALA A 82 -14.03 4.83 2.40
CA ALA A 82 -13.26 4.88 1.16
C ALA A 82 -12.10 5.90 1.24
N ILE A 83 -12.35 7.08 1.81
CA ILE A 83 -11.32 8.10 2.07
C ILE A 83 -10.22 7.52 2.99
N HIS A 84 -10.60 6.89 4.10
CA HIS A 84 -9.66 6.24 5.01
C HIS A 84 -8.80 5.19 4.30
N SER A 85 -9.41 4.29 3.52
CA SER A 85 -8.66 3.30 2.75
C SER A 85 -7.69 3.95 1.74
N TYR A 86 -8.05 5.04 1.07
CA TYR A 86 -7.11 5.76 0.20
C TYR A 86 -5.98 6.45 0.98
N HIS A 87 -6.22 6.92 2.20
CA HIS A 87 -5.15 7.41 3.08
C HIS A 87 -4.16 6.30 3.41
N MET A 88 -4.63 5.11 3.79
CA MET A 88 -3.76 3.96 4.03
C MET A 88 -2.92 3.61 2.79
N ALA A 89 -3.53 3.59 1.61
CA ALA A 89 -2.82 3.36 0.34
C ALA A 89 -1.73 4.44 0.10
N SER A 90 -2.01 5.70 0.40
CA SER A 90 -1.06 6.81 0.29
C SER A 90 0.09 6.70 1.29
N THR A 91 -0.19 6.34 2.54
CA THR A 91 0.82 6.12 3.57
C THR A 91 1.78 5.03 3.12
N GLU A 92 1.24 3.95 2.57
CA GLU A 92 2.04 2.81 2.19
C GLU A 92 2.96 3.08 1.01
N MET A 93 2.45 3.70 -0.07
CA MET A 93 3.30 4.13 -1.17
C MET A 93 4.32 5.20 -0.74
N GLY A 94 4.00 6.00 0.29
CA GLY A 94 4.91 6.99 0.87
C GLY A 94 6.19 6.39 1.48
N LYS A 95 6.18 5.10 1.85
CA LYS A 95 7.37 4.39 2.33
C LYS A 95 8.41 4.18 1.22
N SER A 96 8.01 4.22 -0.06
CA SER A 96 8.89 4.11 -1.24
C SER A 96 9.08 5.44 -1.97
N ARG A 97 9.36 6.52 -1.23
CA ARG A 97 9.48 7.89 -1.78
C ARG A 97 10.55 8.07 -2.86
N ASP A 98 11.57 7.21 -2.90
CA ASP A 98 12.62 7.20 -3.92
C ASP A 98 12.19 6.52 -5.22
N ASN A 99 11.00 5.89 -5.25
CA ASN A 99 10.42 5.31 -6.44
C ASN A 99 9.45 6.30 -7.14
N PRO A 100 9.69 6.69 -8.40
CA PRO A 100 8.84 7.67 -9.09
C PRO A 100 7.40 7.18 -9.32
N LEU A 101 7.20 5.86 -9.50
CA LEU A 101 5.86 5.28 -9.63
C LEU A 101 5.08 5.38 -8.32
N ALA A 102 5.76 5.22 -7.18
CA ALA A 102 5.15 5.38 -5.87
C ALA A 102 4.68 6.82 -5.66
N MET A 103 5.52 7.80 -5.98
CA MET A 103 5.15 9.21 -5.85
C MET A 103 4.00 9.61 -6.80
N LYS A 104 3.96 9.04 -8.00
CA LYS A 104 2.81 9.20 -8.91
C LYS A 104 1.52 8.65 -8.30
N ALA A 105 1.58 7.46 -7.68
CA ALA A 105 0.45 6.85 -7.01
C ALA A 105 -0.03 7.68 -5.80
N VAL A 106 0.89 8.15 -4.94
CA VAL A 106 0.57 9.04 -3.81
C VAL A 106 -0.18 10.28 -4.28
N LYS A 107 0.29 10.95 -5.35
CA LYS A 107 -0.41 12.11 -5.91
C LYS A 107 -1.82 11.74 -6.40
N SER A 108 -1.95 10.62 -7.10
CA SER A 108 -3.24 10.11 -7.57
C SER A 108 -4.22 9.82 -6.43
N PHE A 109 -3.76 9.19 -5.34
CA PHE A 109 -4.59 8.89 -4.18
C PHE A 109 -5.05 10.16 -3.47
N ARG A 110 -4.17 11.15 -3.33
CA ARG A 110 -4.52 12.46 -2.76
C ARG A 110 -5.55 13.20 -3.58
N THR A 111 -5.45 13.17 -4.91
CA THR A 111 -6.49 13.72 -5.79
C THR A 111 -7.82 13.00 -5.55
N ARG A 112 -7.80 11.67 -5.47
CA ARG A 112 -9.02 10.88 -5.25
C ARG A 112 -9.67 11.13 -3.88
N ILE A 113 -8.87 11.32 -2.84
CA ILE A 113 -9.34 11.72 -1.50
C ILE A 113 -10.11 13.05 -1.59
N LYS A 114 -9.52 14.08 -2.22
CA LYS A 114 -10.18 15.39 -2.38
C LYS A 114 -11.49 15.32 -3.16
N GLU A 115 -11.56 14.49 -4.19
CA GLU A 115 -12.80 14.27 -4.95
C GLU A 115 -13.89 13.63 -4.06
N LEU A 116 -13.53 12.63 -3.26
CA LEU A 116 -14.46 11.95 -2.36
C LEU A 116 -14.89 12.86 -1.19
N GLU A 117 -13.99 13.69 -0.67
CA GLU A 117 -14.30 14.71 0.34
C GLU A 117 -15.33 15.72 -0.17
N ALA A 118 -15.18 16.19 -1.42
CA ALA A 118 -16.14 17.10 -2.04
C ALA A 118 -17.53 16.46 -2.19
N VAL A 119 -17.58 15.18 -2.58
CA VAL A 119 -18.84 14.42 -2.65
C VAL A 119 -19.46 14.26 -1.26
N ASN A 120 -18.67 13.91 -0.24
CA ASN A 120 -19.17 13.75 1.13
C ASN A 120 -19.73 15.06 1.69
N ALA A 121 -19.02 16.18 1.50
CA ALA A 121 -19.46 17.51 1.95
C ALA A 121 -20.76 17.96 1.25
N SER A 122 -20.99 17.56 0.00
CA SER A 122 -22.25 17.84 -0.70
C SER A 122 -23.42 16.94 -0.26
N ALA A 123 -23.15 15.84 0.44
CA ALA A 123 -24.14 14.87 0.90
C ALA A 123 -24.55 15.03 2.38
N ASP A 124 -23.75 15.72 3.21
CA ASP A 124 -23.97 15.95 4.66
C ASP A 124 -25.17 16.88 4.99
N GLY A 125 -26.17 16.97 4.11
CA GLY A 125 -27.47 17.57 4.43
C GLY A 125 -28.42 16.65 5.20
N ASN A 126 -28.08 15.37 5.46
CA ASN A 126 -29.06 14.41 5.98
C ASN A 126 -28.56 13.19 6.79
N ASP A 127 -27.35 13.17 7.39
CA ASP A 127 -26.91 11.99 8.19
C ASP A 127 -26.47 12.33 9.62
N SER A 128 -26.98 11.54 10.58
CA SER A 128 -26.95 11.80 12.03
C SER A 128 -25.56 11.60 12.66
N PRO A 129 -25.12 12.49 13.58
CA PRO A 129 -23.73 12.56 14.06
C PRO A 129 -23.29 11.46 15.05
N GLU A 130 -24.21 10.77 15.74
CA GLU A 130 -23.84 9.78 16.79
C GLU A 130 -23.10 8.53 16.27
N SER A 131 -23.47 7.99 15.10
CA SER A 131 -22.83 6.76 14.57
C SER A 131 -21.41 7.02 14.05
N GLN A 132 -21.08 8.28 13.78
CA GLN A 132 -19.84 8.70 13.16
C GLN A 132 -18.72 8.82 14.21
N SER A 133 -19.02 9.38 15.39
CA SER A 133 -18.04 9.61 16.48
C SER A 133 -17.48 8.32 17.11
N ASN A 134 -18.29 7.26 17.23
CA ASN A 134 -17.83 6.00 17.83
C ASN A 134 -16.96 5.16 16.88
N MET A 135 -17.11 5.34 15.58
CA MET A 135 -16.32 4.64 14.57
C MET A 135 -14.93 5.28 14.48
N ASP A 136 -14.86 6.62 14.39
CA ASP A 136 -13.60 7.38 14.29
C ASP A 136 -12.66 7.07 15.47
N LYS A 137 -13.19 6.93 16.69
CA LYS A 137 -12.41 6.55 17.89
C LYS A 137 -11.81 5.15 17.84
N GLN A 138 -12.44 4.19 17.16
CA GLN A 138 -11.90 2.82 17.06
C GLN A 138 -10.75 2.75 16.06
N TRP A 139 -10.77 3.59 15.02
CA TRP A 139 -9.71 3.65 14.01
C TRP A 139 -8.50 4.47 14.49
N ASP A 140 -8.70 5.52 15.28
CA ASP A 140 -7.61 6.26 15.93
C ASP A 140 -6.83 5.41 16.96
N ASN A 141 -7.50 4.45 17.61
CA ASN A 141 -6.85 3.54 18.56
C ASN A 141 -5.95 2.49 17.88
N PHE A 142 -6.27 2.07 16.65
CA PHE A 142 -5.43 1.11 15.90
C PHE A 142 -4.10 1.74 15.42
N LEU A 143 -4.02 3.08 15.33
CA LEU A 143 -2.82 3.82 14.91
C LEU A 143 -1.81 4.06 16.04
N HIS A 144 -2.17 3.78 17.30
CA HIS A 144 -1.26 3.98 18.44
C HIS A 144 -0.37 2.77 18.75
N ASP A 145 -0.58 1.62 18.09
CA ASP A 145 0.32 0.45 18.17
C ASP A 145 1.53 0.61 17.21
N GLU A 146 2.35 1.62 17.50
CA GLU A 146 3.64 1.92 16.86
C GLU A 146 4.77 0.99 17.37
N GLU A 147 4.48 -0.29 17.63
CA GLU A 147 5.47 -1.25 18.15
C GLU A 147 6.33 -1.88 17.02
N TRP A 148 5.91 -1.74 15.76
CA TRP A 148 6.62 -2.32 14.60
C TRP A 148 7.70 -1.40 14.01
N LYS A 149 7.79 -0.13 14.42
CA LYS A 149 8.86 0.81 13.99
C LYS A 149 10.23 0.54 14.64
N LYS A 150 10.34 -0.39 15.60
CA LYS A 150 11.55 -0.56 16.42
C LYS A 150 12.63 -1.49 15.86
N LYS A 151 12.59 -1.87 14.58
CA LYS A 151 13.61 -2.73 13.93
C LYS A 151 14.11 -2.21 12.58
N ALA A 152 14.29 -0.90 12.45
CA ALA A 152 14.95 -0.30 11.29
C ALA A 152 16.22 0.49 11.63
N ASP A 153 16.67 0.48 12.88
CA ASP A 153 17.97 1.02 13.26
C ASP A 153 19.00 -0.10 13.20
N TYR A 154 19.66 -0.24 12.06
CA TYR A 154 20.96 -0.88 11.97
C TYR A 154 22.00 0.16 11.53
N ASP A 155 23.06 0.19 12.33
CA ASP A 155 24.40 0.78 12.17
C ASP A 155 24.60 2.26 12.52
N ASP A 156 25.15 2.47 13.73
CA ASP A 156 26.57 2.87 13.87
C ASP A 156 27.33 1.73 14.59
#